data_AF-A0A5D3AMF4-F1
#
_entry.id   AF-A0A5D3AMF4-F1
#
_cell.length_a   1.000
_cell.length_b   1.000
_cell.length_c   1.000
_cell.angle_alpha   90.00
_cell.angle_beta   90.00
_cell.angle_gamma   90.00
#
_symmetry.space_group_name_H-M   'P 1'
#
loop_
_entity.id
_entity.type
_entity.pdbx_description
1 polymer ?
#
loop_
_entity_poly.entity_id
_entity_poly.type
_entity_poly.pdbx_seq_one_letter_code
_entity_poly.pdbx_strand_id
1 'polypeptide(L)'
;MSKDPYIDVKREVEISLASIQSLARDHRDLYNPSTSSSAVLEAQEELRNTLSILEPDAEDLEESVRVVEDMGERWGLSADEVSRRRQFVQKVKSEVDDIRNRVHRLAAQSKGKGKQSHVPYRDSSADLERGYDEDNDEMRRWEAQEQEMLVKKQDDTLGLIQGTLHTLASQAGLMGSEVEEQMGMIDGLNDHVEHTDSRLQKVRRTMEDFIRRNEETKSGWCIVILIIILGILLLLVILT
;
A
#
# COMPACT_ATOMS: atom_id res chain seq x y z
N MET A 1 -23.40 -22.96 -8.05
CA MET A 1 -23.19 -21.57 -7.61
C MET A 1 -21.70 -21.36 -7.50
N SER A 2 -21.16 -20.43 -8.28
CA SER A 2 -19.72 -20.11 -8.26
C SER A 2 -19.39 -19.50 -6.90
N LYS A 3 -18.48 -20.13 -6.15
CA LYS A 3 -18.03 -19.64 -4.84
C LYS A 3 -17.19 -18.39 -5.06
N ASP A 4 -17.46 -17.33 -4.30
CA ASP A 4 -16.74 -16.06 -4.43
C ASP A 4 -15.29 -16.22 -3.94
N PRO A 5 -14.28 -16.10 -4.84
CA PRO A 5 -12.87 -16.28 -4.50
C PRO A 5 -12.39 -15.24 -3.47
N TYR A 6 -13.01 -14.07 -3.40
CA TYR A 6 -12.70 -13.03 -2.41
C TYR A 6 -12.77 -13.58 -0.98
N ILE A 7 -13.72 -14.47 -0.69
CA ILE A 7 -13.95 -14.99 0.66
C ILE A 7 -12.82 -15.94 1.10
N ASP A 8 -12.24 -16.66 0.16
CA ASP A 8 -11.13 -17.58 0.47
C ASP A 8 -9.82 -16.80 0.67
N VAL A 9 -9.50 -15.84 -0.21
CA VAL A 9 -8.32 -14.95 -0.05
C VAL A 9 -8.44 -14.10 1.21
N LYS A 10 -9.63 -13.56 1.51
CA LYS A 10 -9.89 -12.83 2.75
C LYS A 10 -9.54 -13.69 3.98
N ARG A 11 -9.89 -14.98 3.98
CA ARG A 11 -9.61 -15.89 5.09
C ARG A 11 -8.11 -16.11 5.23
N GLU A 12 -7.40 -16.29 4.12
CA GLU A 12 -5.94 -16.45 4.12
C GLU A 12 -5.24 -15.22 4.69
N VAL A 13 -5.66 -14.02 4.28
CA VAL A 13 -5.19 -12.75 4.84
C VAL A 13 -5.47 -12.62 6.34
N GLU A 14 -6.66 -13.00 6.80
CA GLU A 14 -7.00 -12.99 8.23
C GLU A 14 -6.12 -13.97 9.03
N ILE A 15 -5.81 -15.14 8.48
CA ILE A 15 -4.92 -16.13 9.11
C ILE A 15 -3.49 -15.59 9.18
N SER A 16 -2.97 -15.01 8.09
CA SER A 16 -1.63 -14.42 8.03
C SER A 16 -1.49 -13.27 9.03
N LEU A 17 -2.49 -12.38 9.11
CA LEU A 17 -2.50 -11.30 10.11
C LEU A 17 -2.57 -11.83 11.55
N ALA A 18 -3.37 -12.86 11.80
CA ALA A 18 -3.44 -13.49 13.12
C ALA A 18 -2.08 -14.10 13.52
N SER A 19 -1.37 -14.72 12.58
CA SER A 19 -0.02 -15.26 12.79
C SER A 19 0.98 -14.15 13.13
N ILE A 20 0.97 -13.03 12.38
CA ILE A 20 1.82 -11.88 12.67
C ILE A 20 1.52 -11.30 14.07
N GLN A 21 0.24 -11.23 14.44
CA GLN A 21 -0.16 -10.74 15.76
C GLN A 21 0.23 -11.69 16.90
N SER A 22 0.17 -13.02 16.73
CA SER A 22 0.67 -13.96 17.73
C SER A 22 2.18 -13.84 17.88
N LEU A 23 2.90 -13.79 16.76
CA LEU A 23 4.35 -13.61 16.75
C LEU A 23 4.76 -12.32 17.46
N ALA A 24 4.05 -11.22 17.19
CA ALA A 24 4.23 -9.92 17.84
C ALA A 24 3.98 -9.95 19.36
N ARG A 25 3.04 -10.79 19.84
CA ARG A 25 2.74 -10.94 21.28
C ARG A 25 3.78 -11.80 21.99
N ASP A 26 4.18 -12.90 21.36
CA ASP A 26 5.10 -13.88 21.93
C ASP A 26 6.53 -13.32 22.01
N HIS A 27 6.89 -12.45 21.08
CA HIS A 27 8.21 -11.82 21.02
C HIS A 27 8.10 -10.29 21.11
N ARG A 28 7.94 -9.76 22.33
CA ARG A 28 7.88 -8.30 22.57
C ARG A 28 9.09 -7.51 22.05
N ASP A 29 10.24 -8.18 21.94
CA ASP A 29 11.49 -7.59 21.44
C ASP A 29 11.70 -7.74 19.92
N LEU A 30 10.69 -8.21 19.16
CA LEU A 30 10.77 -8.31 17.70
C LEU A 30 11.21 -7.02 17.02
N TYR A 31 10.81 -5.90 17.61
CA TYR A 31 11.09 -4.55 17.13
C TYR A 31 12.22 -3.86 17.90
N ASN A 32 13.07 -4.62 18.61
CA ASN A 32 14.28 -4.11 19.23
C ASN A 32 15.52 -4.60 18.46
N PRO A 33 16.30 -3.71 17.81
CA PRO A 33 17.50 -4.12 17.08
C PRO A 33 18.66 -4.52 18.00
N SER A 34 18.52 -4.34 19.31
CA SER A 34 19.56 -4.68 20.30
C SER A 34 19.44 -6.12 20.79
N THR A 35 18.40 -6.86 20.39
CA THR A 35 18.14 -8.22 20.85
C THR A 35 18.64 -9.24 19.81
N SER A 36 19.77 -9.87 20.10
CA SER A 36 20.40 -10.89 19.23
C SER A 36 20.06 -12.33 19.65
N SER A 37 18.93 -12.54 20.32
CA SER A 37 18.49 -13.89 20.71
C SER A 37 18.12 -14.68 19.47
N SER A 38 18.62 -15.92 19.35
CA SER A 38 18.30 -16.83 18.24
C SER A 38 16.79 -16.96 17.99
N ALA A 39 16.00 -17.01 19.07
CA ALA A 39 14.55 -17.10 18.99
C ALA A 39 13.89 -15.83 18.41
N VAL A 40 14.51 -14.65 18.61
CA VAL A 40 14.02 -13.39 18.05
C VAL A 40 14.40 -13.26 16.58
N LEU A 41 15.57 -13.78 16.19
CA LEU A 41 15.99 -13.82 14.78
C LEU A 41 15.10 -14.75 13.95
N GLU A 42 14.79 -15.93 14.47
CA GLU A 42 13.86 -16.89 13.84
C GLU A 42 12.46 -16.28 13.69
N ALA A 43 11.94 -15.65 14.76
CA ALA A 43 10.67 -14.95 14.71
C ALA A 43 10.68 -13.75 13.74
N GLN A 44 11.81 -13.06 13.56
CA GLN A 44 11.94 -12.01 12.54
C GLN A 44 11.94 -12.58 11.11
N GLU A 45 12.52 -13.75 10.89
CA GLU A 45 12.49 -14.44 9.60
C GLU A 45 11.07 -14.94 9.26
N GLU A 46 10.38 -15.52 10.24
CA GLU A 46 8.98 -15.94 10.10
C GLU A 46 8.05 -14.74 9.83
N LEU A 47 8.26 -13.61 10.52
CA LEU A 47 7.53 -12.36 10.27
C LEU A 47 7.74 -11.86 8.83
N ARG A 48 8.96 -11.98 8.29
CA ARG A 48 9.26 -11.58 6.91
C ARG A 48 8.64 -12.51 5.90
N ASN A 49 8.68 -13.82 6.14
CA ASN A 49 8.07 -14.81 5.25
C ASN A 49 6.55 -14.61 5.19
N THR A 50 5.90 -14.45 6.34
CA THR A 50 4.45 -14.18 6.41
C THR A 50 4.08 -12.85 5.76
N LEU A 51 4.88 -11.79 5.94
CA LEU A 51 4.66 -10.51 5.27
C LEU A 51 4.81 -10.61 3.74
N SER A 52 5.81 -11.35 3.25
CA SER A 52 6.04 -11.55 1.81
C SER A 52 4.92 -12.30 1.10
N ILE A 53 4.14 -13.12 1.83
CA ILE A 53 2.96 -13.80 1.31
C ILE A 53 1.73 -12.88 1.42
N LEU A 54 1.61 -12.15 2.53
CA LEU A 54 0.49 -11.26 2.79
C LEU A 54 0.43 -10.03 1.87
N GLU A 55 1.59 -9.49 1.45
CA GLU A 55 1.66 -8.32 0.55
C GLU A 55 0.93 -8.56 -0.79
N PRO A 56 1.25 -9.60 -1.60
CA PRO A 56 0.52 -9.86 -2.84
C PRO A 56 -0.95 -10.22 -2.61
N ASP A 57 -1.27 -10.99 -1.55
CA ASP A 57 -2.66 -11.34 -1.23
C ASP A 57 -3.51 -10.09 -0.92
N ALA A 58 -2.92 -9.08 -0.27
CA ALA A 58 -3.58 -7.82 0.03
C ALA A 58 -3.79 -6.96 -1.24
N GLU A 59 -2.83 -6.99 -2.17
CA GLU A 59 -2.93 -6.32 -3.47
C GLU A 59 -4.02 -6.96 -4.35
N ASP A 60 -4.05 -8.29 -4.43
CA ASP A 60 -5.08 -9.05 -5.14
C ASP A 60 -6.48 -8.76 -4.58
N LEU A 61 -6.60 -8.62 -3.24
CA LEU A 61 -7.86 -8.20 -2.63
C LEU A 61 -8.25 -6.77 -3.01
N GLU A 62 -7.31 -5.83 -3.04
CA GLU A 62 -7.57 -4.45 -3.47
C GLU A 62 -8.05 -4.39 -4.92
N GLU A 63 -7.38 -5.12 -5.82
CA GLU A 63 -7.78 -5.23 -7.22
C GLU A 63 -9.19 -5.84 -7.33
N SER A 64 -9.46 -6.93 -6.60
CA SER A 64 -10.77 -7.58 -6.62
C SER A 64 -11.88 -6.62 -6.19
N VAL A 65 -11.66 -5.79 -5.17
CA VAL A 65 -12.62 -4.79 -4.70
C VAL A 65 -12.80 -3.69 -5.72
N ARG A 66 -11.72 -3.24 -6.37
CA ARG A 66 -11.78 -2.22 -7.43
C ARG A 66 -12.61 -2.69 -8.63
N VAL A 67 -12.46 -3.95 -9.04
CA VAL A 67 -13.29 -4.52 -10.13
C VAL A 67 -14.75 -4.66 -9.69
N VAL A 68 -15.00 -5.06 -8.44
CA VAL A 68 -16.35 -5.11 -7.86
C VAL A 68 -16.98 -3.71 -7.76
N GLU A 69 -16.21 -2.66 -7.49
CA GLU A 69 -16.72 -1.27 -7.45
C GLU A 69 -17.16 -0.80 -8.85
N ASP A 70 -16.41 -1.16 -9.90
CA ASP A 70 -16.72 -0.77 -11.29
C ASP A 70 -17.87 -1.59 -11.90
N MET A 71 -18.03 -2.85 -11.49
CA MET A 71 -19.00 -3.79 -12.09
C MET A 71 -20.00 -4.42 -11.11
N GLY A 72 -20.16 -3.87 -9.91
CA GLY A 72 -20.88 -4.50 -8.79
C GLY A 72 -22.34 -4.89 -9.07
N GLU A 73 -23.06 -4.09 -9.86
CA GLU A 73 -24.44 -4.39 -10.27
C GLU A 73 -24.54 -5.64 -11.16
N ARG A 74 -23.52 -5.92 -11.98
CA ARG A 74 -23.47 -7.11 -12.84
C ARG A 74 -23.25 -8.40 -12.05
N TRP A 75 -22.70 -8.31 -10.85
CA TRP A 75 -22.39 -9.45 -9.99
C TRP A 75 -23.38 -9.63 -8.83
N GLY A 76 -24.43 -8.80 -8.77
CA GLY A 76 -25.48 -8.90 -7.75
C GLY A 76 -24.97 -8.61 -6.33
N LEU A 77 -23.87 -7.88 -6.19
CA LEU A 77 -23.31 -7.47 -4.91
C LEU A 77 -23.99 -6.17 -4.45
N SER A 78 -24.45 -6.15 -3.19
CA SER A 78 -25.01 -4.93 -2.59
C SER A 78 -23.93 -3.88 -2.41
N ALA A 79 -24.26 -2.60 -2.60
CA ALA A 79 -23.36 -1.48 -2.33
C ALA A 79 -22.79 -1.53 -0.89
N ASP A 80 -23.58 -2.01 0.07
CA ASP A 80 -23.14 -2.21 1.45
C ASP A 80 -22.05 -3.29 1.59
N GLU A 81 -22.11 -4.34 0.77
CA GLU A 81 -21.10 -5.40 0.76
C GLU A 81 -19.81 -4.88 0.14
N VAL A 82 -19.90 -4.18 -0.99
CA VAL A 82 -18.72 -3.54 -1.62
C VAL A 82 -18.03 -2.58 -0.65
N SER A 83 -18.80 -1.74 0.05
CA SER A 83 -18.25 -0.84 1.07
C SER A 83 -17.57 -1.59 2.22
N ARG A 84 -18.09 -2.73 2.66
CA ARG A 84 -17.43 -3.57 3.70
C ARG A 84 -16.11 -4.14 3.20
N ARG A 85 -16.07 -4.63 1.96
CA ARG A 85 -14.83 -5.16 1.37
C ARG A 85 -13.76 -4.10 1.27
N ARG A 86 -14.13 -2.89 0.83
CA ARG A 86 -13.22 -1.74 0.79
C ARG A 86 -12.66 -1.37 2.15
N GLN A 87 -13.50 -1.29 3.18
CA GLN A 87 -13.05 -0.98 4.54
C GLN A 87 -12.10 -2.06 5.07
N PHE A 88 -12.37 -3.33 4.77
CA PHE A 88 -11.49 -4.42 5.15
C PHE A 88 -10.11 -4.30 4.48
N VAL A 89 -10.06 -4.12 3.16
CA VAL A 89 -8.80 -3.95 2.41
C VAL A 89 -8.01 -2.75 2.94
N GLN A 90 -8.65 -1.61 3.18
CA GLN A 90 -7.98 -0.44 3.75
C GLN A 90 -7.36 -0.73 5.12
N LYS A 91 -8.07 -1.48 5.97
CA LYS A 91 -7.55 -1.90 7.27
C LYS A 91 -6.34 -2.81 7.13
N VAL A 92 -6.42 -3.85 6.30
CA VAL A 92 -5.32 -4.79 6.03
C VAL A 92 -4.09 -4.04 5.54
N LYS A 93 -4.26 -3.16 4.55
CA LYS A 93 -3.17 -2.35 3.98
C LYS A 93 -2.51 -1.46 5.05
N SER A 94 -3.30 -0.78 5.87
CA SER A 94 -2.74 0.03 6.96
C SER A 94 -1.95 -0.79 7.99
N GLU A 95 -2.40 -2.02 8.30
CA GLU A 95 -1.69 -2.91 9.22
C GLU A 95 -0.38 -3.43 8.59
N VAL A 96 -0.41 -3.82 7.32
CA VAL A 96 0.79 -4.26 6.55
C VAL A 96 1.82 -3.14 6.48
N ASP A 97 1.41 -1.92 6.14
CA ASP A 97 2.28 -0.74 6.09
C ASP A 97 2.88 -0.42 7.47
N ASP A 98 2.10 -0.51 8.55
CA ASP A 98 2.59 -0.30 9.91
C ASP A 98 3.64 -1.34 10.32
N ILE A 99 3.39 -2.62 10.03
CA ILE A 99 4.32 -3.72 10.30
C ILE A 99 5.60 -3.53 9.50
N ARG A 100 5.49 -3.23 8.20
CA ARG A 100 6.62 -2.94 7.32
C ARG A 100 7.46 -1.78 7.81
N ASN A 101 6.83 -0.67 8.19
CA ASN A 101 7.50 0.50 8.72
C ASN A 101 8.26 0.19 10.02
N ARG A 102 7.72 -0.67 10.88
CA ARG A 102 8.40 -1.12 12.10
C ARG A 102 9.61 -2.00 11.77
N VAL A 103 9.49 -2.93 10.82
CA VAL A 103 10.60 -3.79 10.36
C VAL A 103 11.68 -2.95 9.67
N HIS A 104 11.32 -1.93 8.89
CA HIS A 104 12.27 -1.04 8.24
C HIS A 104 13.04 -0.15 9.24
N ARG A 105 12.39 0.32 10.31
CA ARG A 105 13.08 1.09 11.37
C ARG A 105 14.14 0.26 12.09
N LEU A 106 13.92 -1.04 12.28
CA LEU A 106 14.93 -1.97 12.80
C LEU A 106 16.19 -2.00 11.93
N ALA A 107 15.96 -2.13 10.62
CA ALA A 107 16.99 -2.19 9.60
C ALA A 107 17.83 -0.90 9.52
N ALA A 108 17.19 0.26 9.70
CA ALA A 108 17.87 1.54 9.69
C ALA A 108 18.71 1.77 10.97
N GLN A 109 18.23 1.32 12.14
CA GLN A 109 18.96 1.46 13.40
C GLN A 109 20.18 0.55 13.51
N SER A 110 20.18 -0.63 12.88
CA SER A 110 21.36 -1.51 12.84
C SER A 110 22.52 -0.89 12.04
N LYS A 111 22.22 -0.13 10.97
CA LYS A 111 23.25 0.59 10.16
C LYS A 111 23.87 1.80 10.87
N GLY A 112 23.19 2.40 11.85
CA GLY A 112 23.65 3.61 12.54
C GLY A 112 24.69 3.36 13.66
N LYS A 113 24.82 2.13 14.14
CA LYS A 113 25.72 1.77 15.26
C LYS A 113 27.13 1.31 14.84
N GLY A 114 27.45 1.32 13.55
CA GLY A 114 28.78 1.00 13.02
C GLY A 114 29.82 2.12 13.15
N LYS A 115 29.47 3.30 13.69
CA LYS A 115 30.45 4.33 14.03
C LYS A 115 30.99 4.08 15.43
N GLN A 116 32.13 3.38 15.48
CA GLN A 116 33.17 3.46 16.51
C GLN A 116 32.80 4.34 17.72
N SER A 117 32.24 3.73 18.76
CA SER A 117 32.53 4.21 20.10
C SER A 117 33.93 3.71 20.43
N HIS A 118 34.95 4.39 19.89
CA HIS A 118 36.26 4.39 20.50
C HIS A 118 36.07 5.01 21.88
N VAL A 119 35.80 4.16 22.88
CA VAL A 119 35.87 4.56 24.28
C VAL A 119 37.33 4.96 24.47
N PRO A 120 37.68 6.26 24.66
CA PRO A 120 39.04 6.60 25.01
C PRO A 120 39.24 6.02 26.41
N TYR A 121 40.09 5.01 26.53
CA TYR A 121 40.61 4.58 27.81
C TYR A 121 41.22 5.81 28.47
N ARG A 122 40.49 6.38 29.42
CA ARG A 122 40.94 7.53 30.20
C ARG A 122 41.93 6.98 31.22
N ASP A 123 43.20 7.00 30.84
CA ASP A 123 44.32 6.82 31.75
C ASP A 123 44.24 7.90 32.84
N SER A 124 43.67 7.54 33.97
CA SER A 124 43.66 8.36 35.17
C SER A 124 44.88 7.95 35.97
N SER A 125 45.98 8.64 35.70
CA SER A 125 47.26 8.55 36.40
C SER A 125 47.12 8.98 37.86
N ALA A 126 46.70 8.04 38.72
CA ALA A 126 46.83 8.15 40.17
C ALA A 126 46.49 6.82 40.84
N ASP A 127 47.33 5.79 40.69
CA ASP A 127 47.72 5.01 41.86
C ASP A 127 48.97 4.18 41.58
N LEU A 128 49.92 4.32 42.47
CA LEU A 128 51.22 3.69 42.42
C LEU A 128 51.10 2.23 42.90
N GLU A 129 52.03 1.44 42.35
CA GLU A 129 52.69 0.32 43.04
C GLU A 129 52.07 -1.09 42.86
N ARG A 130 52.91 -1.95 42.25
CA ARG A 130 53.35 -3.24 42.82
C ARG A 130 52.91 -4.52 42.09
N GLY A 131 53.71 -4.91 41.09
CA GLY A 131 54.09 -6.30 40.80
C GLY A 131 53.02 -7.20 40.18
N TYR A 132 53.49 -8.14 39.34
CA TYR A 132 52.73 -9.19 38.63
C TYR A 132 52.06 -8.75 37.31
N ASP A 133 52.89 -8.46 36.29
CA ASP A 133 52.43 -8.03 34.95
C ASP A 133 52.30 -9.17 33.90
N GLU A 134 52.72 -10.41 34.16
CA GLU A 134 52.60 -11.47 33.13
C GLU A 134 51.22 -12.17 33.11
N ASP A 135 50.60 -12.42 34.27
CA ASP A 135 49.31 -13.12 34.38
C ASP A 135 48.13 -12.21 33.97
N ASN A 136 48.28 -10.88 34.19
CA ASN A 136 47.32 -9.86 33.78
C ASN A 136 47.30 -9.69 32.25
N ASP A 137 48.44 -9.87 31.58
CA ASP A 137 48.55 -9.77 30.13
C ASP A 137 47.90 -10.96 29.41
N GLU A 138 47.98 -12.17 29.96
CA GLU A 138 47.30 -13.34 29.40
C GLU A 138 45.78 -13.24 29.57
N MET A 139 45.32 -12.78 30.73
CA MET A 139 43.89 -12.53 30.97
C MET A 139 43.32 -11.42 30.07
N ARG A 140 44.06 -10.31 29.87
CA ARG A 140 43.68 -9.25 28.93
C ARG A 140 43.64 -9.75 27.49
N ARG A 141 44.56 -10.63 27.09
CA ARG A 141 44.56 -11.24 25.74
C ARG A 141 43.37 -12.19 25.56
N TRP A 142 43.03 -12.97 26.58
CA TRP A 142 41.87 -13.85 26.57
C TRP A 142 40.57 -13.04 26.46
N GLU A 143 40.41 -11.99 27.28
CA GLU A 143 39.26 -11.08 27.22
C GLU A 143 39.17 -10.36 25.88
N ALA A 144 40.30 -9.92 25.32
CA ALA A 144 40.34 -9.31 23.99
C ALA A 144 39.94 -10.28 22.88
N GLN A 145 40.38 -11.54 22.94
CA GLN A 145 39.98 -12.58 21.98
C GLN A 145 38.50 -12.95 22.11
N GLU A 146 37.96 -12.98 23.33
CA GLU A 146 36.55 -13.24 23.57
C GLU A 146 35.68 -12.09 23.04
N GLN A 147 36.10 -10.85 23.27
CA GLN A 147 35.47 -9.67 22.68
C GLN A 147 35.57 -9.66 21.16
N GLU A 148 36.71 -10.04 20.58
CA GLU A 148 36.88 -10.14 19.12
C GLU A 148 35.95 -11.19 18.51
N MET A 149 35.79 -12.35 19.14
CA MET A 149 34.83 -13.37 18.70
C MET A 149 33.37 -12.88 18.82
N LEU A 150 33.05 -12.10 19.85
CA LEU A 150 31.72 -11.54 20.04
C LEU A 150 31.40 -10.46 18.99
N VAL A 151 32.38 -9.60 18.66
CA VAL A 151 32.28 -8.58 17.60
C VAL A 151 32.15 -9.26 16.23
N LYS A 152 32.94 -10.30 15.98
CA LYS A 152 32.91 -11.03 14.70
C LYS A 152 31.58 -11.76 14.46
N LYS A 153 31.00 -12.38 15.49
CA LYS A 153 29.63 -12.95 15.41
C LYS A 153 28.57 -11.89 15.12
N GLN A 154 28.72 -10.70 15.69
CA GLN A 154 27.83 -9.58 15.40
C GLN A 154 28.01 -9.07 13.96
N ASP A 155 29.23 -8.97 13.45
CA ASP A 155 29.52 -8.56 12.07
C ASP A 155 29.01 -9.58 11.03
N ASP A 156 29.17 -10.89 11.27
CA ASP A 156 28.62 -11.93 10.40
C ASP A 156 27.08 -11.89 10.36
N THR A 157 26.46 -11.64 11.52
CA THR A 157 25.00 -11.47 11.65
C THR A 157 24.52 -10.19 10.94
N LEU A 158 25.27 -9.09 11.08
CA LEU A 158 25.01 -7.84 10.37
C LEU A 158 25.21 -7.99 8.86
N GLY A 159 26.15 -8.82 8.41
CA GLY A 159 26.38 -9.14 7.00
C GLY A 159 25.19 -9.91 6.37
N LEU A 160 24.63 -10.87 7.10
CA LEU A 160 23.45 -11.63 6.66
C LEU A 160 22.19 -10.74 6.62
N ILE A 161 22.03 -9.89 7.63
CA ILE A 161 20.99 -8.86 7.67
C ILE A 161 21.21 -7.84 6.54
N GLN A 162 22.45 -7.40 6.27
CA GLN A 162 22.77 -6.44 5.23
C GLN A 162 22.51 -6.98 3.82
N GLY A 163 22.84 -8.26 3.58
CA GLY A 163 22.57 -8.93 2.30
C GLY A 163 21.07 -9.04 2.01
N THR A 164 20.27 -9.42 3.02
CA THR A 164 18.81 -9.53 2.90
C THR A 164 18.11 -8.15 2.86
N LEU A 165 18.64 -7.16 3.59
CA LEU A 165 18.17 -5.76 3.52
C LEU A 165 18.53 -5.05 2.22
N HIS A 166 19.64 -5.40 1.57
CA HIS A 166 19.99 -4.87 0.26
C HIS A 166 18.98 -5.33 -0.81
N THR A 167 18.52 -6.58 -0.73
CA THR A 167 17.46 -7.11 -1.60
C THR A 167 16.13 -6.38 -1.37
N LEU A 168 15.76 -6.11 -0.11
CA LEU A 168 14.56 -5.32 0.20
C LEU A 168 14.72 -3.83 -0.18
N ALA A 169 15.89 -3.23 -0.02
CA ALA A 169 16.14 -1.85 -0.46
C ALA A 169 16.09 -1.71 -1.99
N SER A 170 16.56 -2.74 -2.72
CA SER A 170 16.42 -2.86 -4.16
C SER A 170 14.94 -2.98 -4.58
N GLN A 171 14.16 -3.82 -3.88
CA GLN A 171 12.74 -4.05 -4.17
C GLN A 171 11.84 -2.86 -3.76
N ALA A 172 12.17 -2.17 -2.67
CA ALA A 172 11.52 -0.93 -2.25
C ALA A 172 11.91 0.27 -3.14
N GLY A 173 13.12 0.27 -3.71
CA GLY A 173 13.57 1.29 -4.66
C GLY A 173 12.77 1.29 -5.97
N LEU A 174 12.32 0.11 -6.42
CA LEU A 174 11.42 -0.02 -7.57
C LEU A 174 10.00 0.49 -7.27
N MET A 175 9.53 0.37 -6.02
CA MET A 175 8.21 0.90 -5.61
C MET A 175 8.25 2.40 -5.31
N GLY A 176 9.38 2.93 -4.82
CA GLY A 176 9.56 4.36 -4.54
C GLY A 176 9.50 5.23 -5.79
N SER A 177 10.04 4.76 -6.93
CA SER A 177 9.86 5.45 -8.22
C SER A 177 8.44 5.34 -8.76
N GLU A 178 7.73 4.24 -8.45
CA GLU A 178 6.36 4.02 -8.89
C GLU A 178 5.34 4.85 -8.09
N VAL A 179 5.59 5.11 -6.80
CA VAL A 179 4.78 6.04 -5.97
C VAL A 179 4.98 7.52 -6.39
N GLU A 180 6.18 7.90 -6.83
CA GLU A 180 6.44 9.24 -7.41
C GLU A 180 5.80 9.40 -8.80
N GLU A 181 5.76 8.34 -9.60
CA GLU A 181 5.01 8.27 -10.87
C GLU A 181 3.47 8.30 -10.64
N GLN A 182 2.98 7.65 -9.59
CA GLN A 182 1.57 7.71 -9.17
C GLN A 182 1.17 9.06 -8.56
N MET A 183 2.12 9.87 -8.05
CA MET A 183 1.89 11.29 -7.72
C MET A 183 1.91 12.20 -8.96
N GLY A 184 2.69 11.86 -9.99
CA GLY A 184 2.67 12.53 -11.29
C GLY A 184 1.39 12.28 -12.12
N MET A 185 0.73 11.13 -11.91
CA MET A 185 -0.51 10.76 -12.61
C MET A 185 -1.77 11.47 -12.08
N ILE A 186 -1.68 12.18 -10.94
CA ILE A 186 -2.78 13.00 -10.40
C ILE A 186 -3.00 14.26 -11.27
N ASP A 187 -1.97 14.76 -11.96
CA ASP A 187 -2.11 15.90 -12.88
C ASP A 187 -2.84 15.50 -14.18
N GLY A 188 -2.65 14.26 -14.64
CA GLY A 188 -3.36 13.70 -15.80
C GLY A 188 -4.83 13.34 -15.53
N LEU A 189 -5.19 13.05 -14.28
CA LEU A 189 -6.59 12.80 -13.89
C LEU A 189 -7.40 14.10 -13.90
N ASN A 190 -6.80 15.23 -13.52
CA ASN A 190 -7.44 16.55 -13.59
C ASN A 190 -7.72 16.96 -15.05
N ASP A 191 -6.75 16.76 -15.95
CA ASP A 191 -6.91 17.02 -17.40
C ASP A 191 -7.98 16.13 -18.04
N HIS A 192 -8.08 14.85 -17.66
CA HIS A 192 -9.14 13.96 -18.15
C HIS A 192 -10.54 14.29 -17.58
N VAL A 193 -10.62 14.79 -16.34
CA VAL A 193 -11.88 15.28 -15.75
C VAL A 193 -12.34 16.55 -16.48
N GLU A 194 -11.43 17.48 -16.79
CA GLU A 194 -11.74 18.74 -17.50
C GLU A 194 -12.12 18.49 -18.98
N HIS A 195 -11.48 17.51 -19.62
CA HIS A 195 -11.89 17.03 -20.94
C HIS A 195 -13.23 16.29 -20.95
N THR A 196 -13.60 15.62 -19.85
CA THR A 196 -14.89 14.94 -19.74
C THR A 196 -16.03 15.94 -19.49
N ASP A 197 -15.81 16.97 -18.66
CA ASP A 197 -16.81 18.02 -18.42
C ASP A 197 -17.10 18.83 -19.69
N SER A 198 -16.06 19.17 -20.46
CA SER A 198 -16.24 19.87 -21.74
C SER A 198 -16.96 19.03 -22.81
N ARG A 199 -16.78 17.70 -22.82
CA ARG A 199 -17.54 16.78 -23.69
C ARG A 199 -18.99 16.63 -23.22
N LEU A 200 -19.23 16.49 -21.92
CA LEU A 200 -20.57 16.45 -21.34
C LEU A 200 -21.34 17.74 -21.62
N GLN A 201 -20.70 18.90 -21.54
CA GLN A 201 -21.31 20.19 -21.85
C GLN A 201 -21.68 20.32 -23.34
N LYS A 202 -20.85 19.79 -24.25
CA LYS A 202 -21.18 19.71 -25.68
C LYS A 202 -22.35 18.76 -25.95
N VAL A 203 -22.37 17.59 -25.31
CA VAL A 203 -23.48 16.64 -25.42
C VAL A 203 -24.78 17.26 -24.91
N ARG A 204 -24.75 17.93 -23.77
CA ARG A 204 -25.90 18.65 -23.22
C ARG A 204 -26.44 19.71 -24.18
N ARG A 205 -25.57 20.54 -24.76
CA ARG A 205 -25.99 21.55 -25.76
C ARG A 205 -26.59 20.92 -27.01
N THR A 206 -26.00 19.82 -27.48
CA THR A 206 -26.50 19.11 -28.66
C THR A 206 -27.86 18.48 -28.37
N MET A 207 -28.06 17.97 -27.16
CA MET A 207 -29.33 17.41 -26.70
C MET A 207 -30.42 18.48 -26.55
N GLU A 208 -30.08 19.65 -25.98
CA GLU A 208 -30.98 20.80 -25.91
C GLU A 208 -31.36 21.30 -27.32
N ASP A 209 -30.39 21.39 -28.25
CA ASP A 209 -30.66 21.74 -29.65
C ASP A 209 -31.49 20.68 -30.38
N PHE A 210 -31.28 19.40 -30.10
CA PHE A 210 -32.06 18.32 -30.72
C PHE A 210 -33.51 18.32 -30.21
N ILE A 211 -33.71 18.54 -28.91
CA ILE A 211 -35.04 18.70 -28.31
C ILE A 211 -35.75 19.89 -28.93
N ARG A 212 -35.09 21.05 -28.98
CA ARG A 212 -35.66 22.28 -29.56
C ARG A 212 -36.01 22.12 -31.03
N ARG A 213 -35.13 21.53 -31.85
CA ARG A 213 -35.42 21.26 -33.27
C ARG A 213 -36.58 20.29 -33.45
N ASN A 214 -36.69 19.25 -32.62
CA ASN A 214 -37.79 18.29 -32.71
C ASN A 214 -39.13 18.93 -32.31
N GLU A 215 -39.14 19.81 -31.31
CA GLU A 215 -40.32 20.56 -30.88
C GLU A 215 -40.77 21.58 -31.94
N GLU A 216 -39.86 22.37 -32.49
CA GLU A 216 -40.16 23.36 -33.53
C GLU A 216 -40.66 22.70 -34.82
N THR A 217 -40.08 21.57 -35.23
CA THR A 217 -40.47 20.87 -36.47
C THR A 217 -41.86 20.23 -36.34
N LYS A 218 -42.18 19.62 -35.19
CA LYS A 218 -43.51 19.03 -34.94
C LYS A 218 -44.60 20.09 -34.74
N SER A 219 -44.28 21.18 -34.04
CA SER A 219 -45.20 22.30 -33.82
C SER A 219 -45.51 23.04 -35.13
N GLY A 220 -44.50 23.33 -35.95
CA GLY A 220 -44.66 23.98 -37.25
C GLY A 220 -45.49 23.16 -38.24
N TRP A 221 -45.27 21.85 -38.32
CA TRP A 221 -46.08 20.95 -39.16
C TRP A 221 -47.55 20.90 -38.73
N CYS A 222 -47.81 20.91 -37.41
CA CYS A 222 -49.17 20.93 -36.89
C CYS A 222 -49.93 22.20 -37.33
N ILE A 223 -49.29 23.37 -37.22
CA ILE A 223 -49.87 24.66 -37.63
C ILE A 223 -50.19 24.68 -39.14
N VAL A 224 -49.28 24.22 -39.99
CA VAL A 224 -49.51 24.18 -41.45
C VAL A 224 -50.67 23.26 -41.82
N ILE A 225 -50.75 22.08 -41.21
CA ILE A 225 -51.87 21.15 -41.42
C ILE A 225 -53.20 21.79 -40.99
N LEU A 226 -53.22 22.50 -39.86
CA LEU A 226 -54.41 23.17 -39.34
C LEU A 226 -54.91 24.28 -40.29
N ILE A 227 -53.99 25.05 -40.90
CA ILE A 227 -54.31 26.08 -41.90
C ILE A 227 -54.89 25.46 -43.17
N ILE A 228 -54.34 24.34 -43.66
CA ILE A 228 -54.86 23.66 -44.86
C ILE A 228 -56.28 23.15 -44.61
N ILE A 229 -56.51 22.51 -43.46
CA ILE A 229 -57.85 22.01 -43.08
C ILE A 229 -58.84 23.16 -42.99
N LEU A 230 -58.46 24.28 -42.36
CA LEU A 230 -59.28 25.47 -42.28
C LEU A 230 -59.61 26.04 -43.67
N GLY A 231 -58.63 26.11 -44.58
CA GLY A 231 -58.83 26.57 -45.95
C GLY A 231 -59.78 25.70 -46.75
N ILE A 232 -59.67 24.37 -46.62
CA ILE A 232 -60.60 23.42 -47.25
C ILE A 232 -62.02 23.61 -46.69
N LEU A 233 -62.17 23.74 -45.38
CA LEU A 233 -63.48 24.02 -44.76
C LEU A 233 -64.10 25.32 -45.27
N LEU A 234 -63.31 26.38 -45.42
CA LEU A 234 -63.77 27.66 -45.92
C LEU A 234 -64.22 27.57 -47.40
N LEU A 235 -63.46 26.84 -48.22
CA LEU A 235 -63.78 26.62 -49.63
C LEU A 235 -65.06 25.79 -49.77
N LEU A 236 -65.23 24.75 -48.93
CA LEU A 236 -66.45 23.94 -48.88
C LEU A 236 -67.67 24.81 -48.54
N VAL A 237 -67.55 25.72 -47.56
CA VAL A 237 -68.63 26.64 -47.17
C VAL A 237 -68.97 27.66 -48.26
N ILE A 238 -67.99 28.14 -49.04
CA ILE A 238 -68.24 29.10 -50.13
C ILE A 238 -68.84 28.41 -51.37
N LEU A 239 -68.46 27.15 -51.61
CA LEU A 239 -68.92 26.38 -52.77
C LEU A 239 -70.31 25.74 -52.56
N THR A 240 -70.72 25.59 -51.30
CA THR A 240 -72.04 25.07 -50.91
C THR A 240 -73.03 26.22 -50.73
#